data_AF-A0A2G4T0K5-F1
#
_entry.id   AF-A0A2G4T0K5-F1
#
_cell.length_a   1.000
_cell.length_b   1.000
_cell.length_c   1.000
_cell.angle_alpha   90.00
_cell.angle_beta   90.00
_cell.angle_gamma   90.00
#
_symmetry.space_group_name_H-M   'P 1'
#
loop_
_entity.id
_entity.type
_entity.pdbx_description
1 polymer ?
#
loop_
_entity_poly.entity_id
_entity_poly.type
_entity_poly.pdbx_seq_one_letter_code
_entity_poly.pdbx_strand_id
1 'polypeptide(L)'
;MTSTTSVNYRFDNWGPKEAQTEILDAGALPHRVTLGWIENHYRWIVWKLACQIRSYPDVFMKDWKPETVFHQLLYRYEREVNQGHRPVLKKILEQDDIAAKHMILAISDIIGIKAPAYYNTSSKYQLQLTDGWYQVSACIDARMERAIAKGRLKIGHKLSICGAQLVGGRTAQPGLDDENAGRMLLLSANGCLPAAWDTRLGYHPKKYIIRSLPTIFDDGGMVTALDIIVCRKFPMLYTETLPNGKMVTRTAREEEEIRCGYGDMFDPTLLIPNFSGEGRSNVSETRPSPEERRVSGYFKIRICDYCAYSKYPQEEWATLLLQNANELNHMDITEGSRYKIFFVMPYHPKNKRYPGHYFKTTRMTRWEPAAVEHKSPYYVPRCITSCSDIHQQDSSLDFNVAVVIIQSGTPKLEQINERKLWRQELYVTDQSQAICRIDLRLPIQLSSNLKGQVIGLANIRFELYDPKYDITCLKTTDESELFTKGSPSADYMSKGIQNLKSWIQSNADSVIAVTERVQNIVQ
;
A
#
# COMPACT_ATOMS: atom_id res chain seq x y z
N MET A 1 -19.51 18.48 32.75
CA MET A 1 -19.13 17.16 33.30
C MET A 1 -18.34 16.38 32.26
N THR A 2 -17.15 15.91 32.63
CA THR A 2 -16.29 15.07 31.77
C THR A 2 -16.47 13.60 32.16
N SER A 3 -15.87 12.69 31.38
CA SER A 3 -15.82 11.28 31.77
C SER A 3 -15.07 11.10 33.09
N THR A 4 -14.07 11.93 33.39
CA THR A 4 -13.27 11.83 34.62
C THR A 4 -14.03 12.32 35.85
N THR A 5 -14.83 13.39 35.73
CA THR A 5 -15.59 13.90 36.87
C THR A 5 -16.88 13.14 37.15
N SER A 6 -17.39 12.35 36.18
CA SER A 6 -18.64 11.60 36.34
C SER A 6 -18.53 10.40 37.30
N VAL A 7 -17.32 9.86 37.53
CA VAL A 7 -17.11 8.74 38.47
C VAL A 7 -17.53 9.14 39.89
N ASN A 8 -17.19 10.36 40.28
CA ASN A 8 -17.37 10.87 41.65
C ASN A 8 -18.61 11.76 41.80
N TYR A 9 -19.44 11.84 40.77
CA TYR A 9 -20.65 12.68 40.83
C TYR A 9 -21.66 12.08 41.80
N ARG A 10 -22.30 12.93 42.62
CA ARG A 10 -23.37 12.54 43.54
C ARG A 10 -24.64 13.33 43.24
N PHE A 11 -25.78 12.64 43.29
CA PHE A 11 -27.11 13.22 43.29
C PHE A 11 -27.52 13.45 44.74
N ASP A 12 -27.18 14.61 45.29
CA ASP A 12 -27.29 14.91 46.72
C ASP A 12 -26.58 13.84 47.57
N ASN A 13 -27.34 12.97 48.23
CA ASN A 13 -26.81 11.90 49.07
C ASN A 13 -26.50 10.60 48.31
N TRP A 14 -26.94 10.46 47.06
CA TRP A 14 -26.83 9.21 46.29
C TRP A 14 -25.65 9.22 45.31
N GLY A 15 -24.83 8.18 45.33
CA GLY A 15 -23.66 8.03 44.46
C GLY A 15 -23.29 6.56 44.24
N PRO A 16 -22.04 6.26 43.83
CA PRO A 16 -21.62 4.90 43.51
C PRO A 16 -21.74 3.90 44.66
N LYS A 17 -21.50 4.33 45.91
CA LYS A 17 -21.57 3.43 47.08
C LYS A 17 -23.02 3.07 47.41
N GLU A 18 -23.90 4.05 47.41
CA GLU A 18 -25.33 3.85 47.65
C GLU A 18 -25.95 3.00 46.54
N ALA A 19 -25.57 3.26 45.27
CA ALA A 19 -25.98 2.44 44.14
C ALA A 19 -25.52 0.97 44.25
N GLN A 20 -24.34 0.72 44.84
CA GLN A 20 -23.86 -0.63 45.11
C GLN A 20 -24.71 -1.32 46.19
N THR A 21 -25.08 -0.63 47.27
CA THR A 21 -25.96 -1.22 48.28
C THR A 21 -27.32 -1.58 47.68
N GLU A 22 -27.94 -0.66 46.95
CA GLU A 22 -29.27 -0.87 46.36
C GLU A 22 -29.30 -2.00 45.32
N ILE A 23 -28.25 -2.17 44.52
CA ILE A 23 -28.22 -3.25 43.51
C ILE A 23 -28.02 -4.63 44.15
N LEU A 24 -27.31 -4.70 45.28
CA LEU A 24 -27.18 -5.92 46.07
C LEU A 24 -28.51 -6.27 46.75
N ASP A 25 -29.21 -5.27 47.29
CA ASP A 25 -30.55 -5.44 47.86
C ASP A 25 -31.57 -5.87 46.80
N ALA A 26 -31.39 -5.45 45.55
CA ALA A 26 -32.18 -5.90 44.40
C ALA A 26 -31.87 -7.35 43.93
N GLY A 27 -30.97 -8.05 44.61
CA GLY A 27 -30.66 -9.46 44.37
C GLY A 27 -29.43 -9.74 43.49
N ALA A 28 -28.58 -8.74 43.22
CA ALA A 28 -27.34 -8.96 42.50
C ALA A 28 -26.30 -9.71 43.34
N LEU A 29 -25.46 -10.51 42.67
CA LEU A 29 -24.44 -11.33 43.34
C LEU A 29 -23.25 -10.47 43.79
N PRO A 30 -22.85 -10.48 45.09
CA PRO A 30 -21.78 -9.61 45.60
C PRO A 30 -20.43 -9.74 44.86
N HIS A 31 -20.07 -10.94 44.45
CA HIS A 31 -18.80 -11.20 43.73
C HIS A 31 -18.82 -10.73 42.27
N ARG A 32 -19.99 -10.43 41.70
CA ARG A 32 -20.14 -9.91 40.33
C ARG A 32 -20.28 -8.40 40.29
N VAL A 33 -20.62 -7.76 41.41
CA VAL A 33 -20.86 -6.32 41.54
C VAL A 33 -19.90 -5.70 42.55
N THR A 34 -18.62 -5.72 42.20
CA THR A 34 -17.59 -5.02 42.98
C THR A 34 -17.80 -3.51 42.90
N LEU A 35 -17.24 -2.76 43.86
CA LEU A 35 -17.33 -1.30 43.84
C LEU A 35 -16.74 -0.73 42.53
N GLY A 36 -15.62 -1.31 42.06
CA GLY A 36 -15.01 -0.92 40.78
C GLY A 36 -15.91 -1.17 39.56
N TRP A 37 -16.73 -2.23 39.56
CA TRP A 37 -17.73 -2.47 38.51
C TRP A 37 -18.80 -1.37 38.50
N ILE A 38 -19.30 -0.99 39.68
CA ILE A 38 -20.29 0.08 39.83
C ILE A 38 -19.69 1.42 39.41
N GLU A 39 -18.52 1.80 39.93
CA GLU A 39 -17.83 3.06 39.60
C GLU A 39 -17.59 3.17 38.09
N ASN A 40 -17.13 2.10 37.45
CA ASN A 40 -16.93 2.08 36.00
C ASN A 40 -18.23 2.31 35.22
N HIS A 41 -19.32 1.61 35.54
CA HIS A 41 -20.56 1.77 34.77
C HIS A 41 -21.33 3.04 35.10
N TYR A 42 -21.32 3.44 36.36
CA TYR A 42 -21.87 4.70 36.84
C TYR A 42 -21.27 5.86 36.06
N ARG A 43 -19.94 5.88 35.92
CA ARG A 43 -19.20 6.87 35.12
C ARG A 43 -19.80 7.07 33.73
N TRP A 44 -20.02 5.99 32.98
CA TRP A 44 -20.49 6.05 31.60
C TRP A 44 -21.96 6.44 31.50
N ILE A 45 -22.80 5.95 32.42
CA ILE A 45 -24.22 6.29 32.47
C ILE A 45 -24.40 7.78 32.74
N VAL A 46 -23.74 8.29 33.79
CA VAL A 46 -23.84 9.69 34.19
C VAL A 46 -23.24 10.61 33.12
N TRP A 47 -22.08 10.26 32.54
CA TRP A 47 -21.49 11.05 31.46
C TRP A 47 -22.38 11.09 30.22
N LYS A 48 -23.01 9.96 29.86
CA LYS A 48 -23.96 9.89 28.75
C LYS A 48 -25.17 10.81 29.00
N LEU A 49 -25.82 10.68 30.16
CA LEU A 49 -27.00 11.49 30.51
C LEU A 49 -26.65 12.98 30.50
N ALA A 50 -25.53 13.38 31.10
CA ALA A 50 -25.06 14.77 31.12
C ALA A 50 -24.82 15.32 29.70
N CYS A 51 -24.36 14.48 28.76
CA CYS A 51 -24.18 14.88 27.37
C CYS A 51 -25.52 14.97 26.61
N GLN A 52 -26.46 14.06 26.86
CA GLN A 52 -27.81 14.10 26.28
C GLN A 52 -28.54 15.36 26.71
N ILE A 53 -28.54 15.67 28.01
CA ILE A 53 -29.16 16.87 28.58
C ILE A 53 -28.53 18.14 28.01
N ARG A 54 -27.19 18.21 27.93
CA ARG A 54 -26.51 19.38 27.36
C ARG A 54 -26.88 19.62 25.89
N SER A 55 -27.16 18.55 25.15
CA SER A 55 -27.47 18.65 23.72
C SER A 55 -28.95 18.91 23.45
N TYR A 56 -29.84 18.32 24.26
CA TYR A 56 -31.29 18.45 24.15
C TYR A 56 -31.93 18.55 25.55
N PRO A 57 -31.82 19.73 26.21
CA PRO A 57 -32.29 19.91 27.58
C PRO A 57 -33.78 19.60 27.73
N ASP A 58 -34.61 20.09 26.80
CA ASP A 58 -36.07 19.97 26.86
C ASP A 58 -36.57 18.52 26.85
N VAL A 59 -35.77 17.61 26.29
CA VAL A 59 -36.10 16.19 26.15
C VAL A 59 -35.63 15.40 27.36
N PHE A 60 -34.38 15.61 27.80
CA PHE A 60 -33.71 14.70 28.73
C PHE A 60 -33.57 15.21 30.18
N MET A 61 -33.96 16.46 30.49
CA MET A 61 -33.81 17.00 31.85
C MET A 61 -34.56 16.16 32.91
N LYS A 62 -35.68 15.54 32.54
CA LYS A 62 -36.47 14.65 33.43
C LYS A 62 -35.74 13.36 33.81
N ASP A 63 -34.73 12.98 33.01
CA ASP A 63 -33.95 11.76 33.21
C ASP A 63 -32.76 11.98 34.16
N TRP A 64 -32.47 13.23 34.56
CA TRP A 64 -31.38 13.57 35.48
C TRP A 64 -31.75 13.28 36.95
N LYS A 65 -31.87 12.01 37.30
CA LYS A 65 -32.26 11.57 38.64
C LYS A 65 -31.63 10.22 39.02
N PRO A 66 -31.44 9.94 40.32
CA PRO A 66 -30.85 8.69 40.81
C PRO A 66 -31.50 7.44 40.21
N GLU A 67 -32.82 7.41 40.12
CA GLU A 67 -33.58 6.23 39.70
C GLU A 67 -33.26 5.86 38.25
N THR A 68 -33.05 6.85 37.37
CA THR A 68 -32.67 6.60 35.97
C THR A 68 -31.30 5.95 35.87
N VAL A 69 -30.35 6.39 36.71
CA VAL A 69 -29.00 5.82 36.75
C VAL A 69 -29.05 4.40 37.30
N PHE A 70 -29.79 4.18 38.38
CA PHE A 70 -29.98 2.87 39.00
C PHE A 70 -30.61 1.85 38.03
N HIS A 71 -31.69 2.21 37.33
CA HIS A 71 -32.31 1.34 36.32
C HIS A 71 -31.33 0.96 35.20
N GLN A 72 -30.44 1.88 34.79
CA GLN A 72 -29.41 1.56 33.79
C GLN A 72 -28.29 0.68 34.34
N LEU A 73 -27.96 0.77 35.64
CA LEU A 73 -27.04 -0.17 36.29
C LEU A 73 -27.64 -1.57 36.34
N LEU A 74 -28.91 -1.70 36.73
CA LEU A 74 -29.65 -2.97 36.69
C LEU A 74 -29.67 -3.55 35.27
N TYR A 75 -29.95 -2.73 34.26
CA TYR A 75 -29.90 -3.15 32.86
C TYR A 75 -28.52 -3.68 32.46
N ARG A 76 -27.43 -3.03 32.88
CA ARG A 76 -26.07 -3.51 32.60
C ARG A 76 -25.75 -4.81 33.31
N TYR A 77 -26.18 -4.97 34.56
CA TYR A 77 -26.03 -6.22 35.30
C TYR A 77 -26.75 -7.36 34.59
N GLU A 78 -28.02 -7.16 34.21
CA GLU A 78 -28.81 -8.12 33.47
C GLU A 78 -28.15 -8.50 32.13
N ARG A 79 -27.71 -7.50 31.36
CA ARG A 79 -27.04 -7.73 30.07
C ARG A 79 -25.72 -8.48 30.20
N GLU A 80 -24.85 -8.03 31.09
CA GLU A 80 -23.46 -8.50 31.13
C GLU A 80 -23.32 -9.78 31.96
N VAL A 81 -23.98 -9.84 33.11
CA VAL A 81 -23.84 -10.94 34.08
C VAL A 81 -24.85 -12.04 33.76
N ASN A 82 -26.14 -11.72 33.68
CA ASN A 82 -27.17 -12.74 33.53
C ASN A 82 -27.26 -13.27 32.09
N GLN A 83 -27.23 -12.38 31.09
CA GLN A 83 -27.29 -12.75 29.66
C GLN A 83 -25.92 -13.06 29.05
N GLY A 84 -24.82 -12.88 29.80
CA GLY A 84 -23.46 -13.15 29.34
C GLY A 84 -23.00 -12.27 28.15
N HIS A 85 -23.62 -11.10 27.95
CA HIS A 85 -23.21 -10.21 26.86
C HIS A 85 -21.87 -9.54 27.18
N ARG A 86 -20.89 -9.74 26.29
CA ARG A 86 -19.56 -9.14 26.46
C ARG A 86 -19.34 -7.97 25.50
N PRO A 87 -19.09 -6.75 26.02
CA PRO A 87 -18.75 -5.58 25.23
C PRO A 87 -17.47 -5.74 24.41
N VAL A 88 -17.26 -4.86 23.43
CA VAL A 88 -16.17 -4.95 22.45
C VAL A 88 -14.81 -4.94 23.13
N LEU A 89 -14.61 -4.00 24.06
CA LEU A 89 -13.33 -3.85 24.74
C LEU A 89 -13.08 -5.00 25.68
N LYS A 90 -14.12 -5.50 26.36
CA LYS A 90 -14.01 -6.66 27.25
C LYS A 90 -13.53 -7.90 26.48
N LYS A 91 -14.14 -8.21 25.33
CA LYS A 91 -13.71 -9.33 24.47
C LYS A 91 -12.26 -9.20 23.99
N ILE A 92 -11.86 -8.00 23.58
CA ILE A 92 -10.50 -7.75 23.08
C ILE A 92 -9.48 -7.85 24.22
N LEU A 93 -9.79 -7.25 25.37
CA LEU A 93 -8.91 -7.26 26.53
C LEU A 93 -8.77 -8.67 27.10
N GLU A 94 -9.84 -9.46 27.18
CA GLU A 94 -9.83 -10.87 27.60
C GLU A 94 -9.23 -11.82 26.54
N GLN A 95 -8.80 -11.31 25.38
CA GLN A 95 -8.23 -12.07 24.26
C GLN A 95 -9.18 -13.08 23.59
N ASP A 96 -10.49 -12.92 23.78
CA ASP A 96 -11.51 -13.70 23.10
C ASP A 96 -11.88 -13.16 21.71
N ASP A 97 -11.39 -11.97 21.35
CA ASP A 97 -11.49 -11.41 20.00
C ASP A 97 -10.29 -10.52 19.65
N ILE A 98 -10.12 -10.20 18.36
CA ILE A 98 -8.99 -9.42 17.84
C ILE A 98 -9.33 -7.93 17.73
N ALA A 99 -8.35 -7.08 18.05
CA ALA A 99 -8.46 -5.62 17.94
C ALA A 99 -8.51 -5.10 16.48
N ALA A 100 -8.18 -5.95 15.50
CA ALA A 100 -8.12 -5.55 14.10
C ALA A 100 -9.50 -5.36 13.44
N LYS A 101 -10.57 -5.90 14.04
CA LYS A 101 -11.95 -5.77 13.54
C LYS A 101 -12.42 -4.32 13.57
N HIS A 102 -13.35 -3.99 12.66
CA HIS A 102 -13.94 -2.66 12.63
C HIS A 102 -14.85 -2.41 13.84
N MET A 103 -14.50 -1.41 14.63
CA MET A 103 -15.21 -0.99 15.83
C MET A 103 -15.34 0.53 15.91
N ILE A 104 -16.36 1.00 16.63
CA ILE A 104 -16.60 2.40 16.93
C ILE A 104 -16.35 2.63 18.41
N LEU A 105 -15.39 3.49 18.74
CA LEU A 105 -15.06 3.87 20.12
C LEU A 105 -15.17 5.40 20.27
N ALA A 106 -15.52 5.87 21.46
CA ALA A 106 -15.54 7.30 21.79
C ALA A 106 -14.28 7.70 22.57
N ILE A 107 -13.78 8.91 22.33
CA ILE A 107 -12.66 9.47 23.09
C ILE A 107 -13.17 9.92 24.45
N SER A 108 -12.81 9.20 25.51
CA SER A 108 -13.19 9.54 26.88
C SER A 108 -12.25 10.57 27.50
N ASP A 109 -10.98 10.54 27.13
CA ASP A 109 -9.95 11.47 27.62
C ASP A 109 -8.74 11.57 26.68
N ILE A 110 -7.93 12.62 26.83
CA ILE A 110 -6.67 12.84 26.12
C ILE A 110 -5.58 13.13 27.16
N ILE A 111 -4.66 12.19 27.32
CA ILE A 111 -3.62 12.22 28.35
C ILE A 111 -2.31 12.73 27.73
N GLY A 112 -1.69 13.71 28.38
CA GLY A 112 -0.34 14.16 28.04
C GLY A 112 0.73 13.17 28.52
N ILE A 113 1.64 12.77 27.64
CA ILE A 113 2.76 11.86 27.92
C ILE A 113 4.10 12.55 27.66
N LYS A 114 5.16 12.05 28.30
CA LYS A 114 6.53 12.60 28.20
C LYS A 114 7.46 11.77 27.30
N ALA A 115 7.07 10.54 26.97
CA ALA A 115 7.84 9.64 26.13
C ALA A 115 6.89 8.70 25.36
N PRO A 116 7.26 8.28 24.13
CA PRO A 116 6.43 7.39 23.33
C PRO A 116 6.41 5.98 23.94
N ALA A 117 5.23 5.38 24.07
CA ALA A 117 5.08 4.02 24.59
C ALA A 117 5.57 2.96 23.58
N TYR A 118 5.53 3.27 22.28
CA TYR A 118 5.94 2.37 21.20
C TYR A 118 6.67 3.10 20.07
N TYR A 119 7.40 2.35 19.25
CA TYR A 119 8.08 2.91 18.07
C TYR A 119 7.05 3.50 17.09
N ASN A 120 7.37 4.66 16.50
CA ASN A 120 6.48 5.43 15.61
C ASN A 120 5.14 5.89 16.23
N THR A 121 5.04 5.94 17.56
CA THR A 121 3.89 6.53 18.25
C THR A 121 4.18 7.94 18.74
N SER A 122 3.12 8.69 19.01
CA SER A 122 3.18 10.03 19.60
C SER A 122 3.98 10.01 20.89
N SER A 123 4.80 11.05 21.06
CA SER A 123 5.54 11.30 22.30
C SER A 123 4.84 12.28 23.23
N LYS A 124 3.68 12.84 22.81
CA LYS A 124 3.00 13.92 23.53
C LYS A 124 1.62 13.56 24.04
N TYR A 125 0.84 12.77 23.28
CA TYR A 125 -0.53 12.45 23.65
C TYR A 125 -0.83 10.96 23.56
N GLN A 126 -1.66 10.50 24.48
CA GLN A 126 -2.29 9.19 24.49
C GLN A 126 -3.81 9.38 24.59
N LEU A 127 -4.59 8.53 23.92
CA LEU A 127 -6.05 8.58 24.02
C LEU A 127 -6.55 7.59 25.06
N GLN A 128 -7.63 7.94 25.74
CA GLN A 128 -8.51 6.98 26.40
C GLN A 128 -9.75 6.79 25.53
N LEU A 129 -10.04 5.54 25.18
CA LEU A 129 -11.15 5.18 24.33
C LEU A 129 -12.16 4.33 25.09
N THR A 130 -13.45 4.51 24.82
CA THR A 130 -14.53 3.73 25.43
C THR A 130 -15.51 3.18 24.39
N ASP A 131 -16.00 1.97 24.61
CA ASP A 131 -17.15 1.40 23.89
C ASP A 131 -18.50 1.71 24.58
N GLY A 132 -18.48 2.56 25.61
CA GLY A 132 -19.60 2.89 26.48
C GLY A 132 -19.77 1.92 27.66
N TRP A 133 -19.02 0.83 27.71
CA TRP A 133 -19.04 -0.15 28.81
C TRP A 133 -17.76 -0.11 29.62
N TYR A 134 -16.63 -0.11 28.93
CA TYR A 134 -15.29 -0.08 29.49
C TYR A 134 -14.43 0.97 28.78
N GLN A 135 -13.20 1.14 29.23
CA GLN A 135 -12.21 2.00 28.56
C GLN A 135 -10.90 1.26 28.35
N VAL A 136 -10.12 1.74 27.37
CA VAL A 136 -8.77 1.26 27.09
C VAL A 136 -7.88 2.43 26.66
N SER A 137 -6.62 2.38 27.09
CA SER A 137 -5.58 3.29 26.65
C SER A 137 -5.20 3.00 25.20
N ALA A 138 -5.02 4.03 24.39
CA ALA A 138 -4.65 3.90 22.99
C ALA A 138 -3.46 4.79 22.61
N CYS A 139 -2.43 4.18 22.03
CA CYS A 139 -1.30 4.84 21.41
C CYS A 139 -1.68 5.30 20.01
N ILE A 140 -1.29 6.51 19.66
CA ILE A 140 -1.60 7.14 18.38
C ILE A 140 -0.33 7.48 17.60
N ASP A 141 -0.45 7.70 16.30
CA ASP A 141 0.67 8.15 15.47
C ASP A 141 0.85 9.69 15.48
N ALA A 142 1.92 10.16 14.84
CA ALA A 142 2.22 11.59 14.72
C ALA A 142 1.12 12.36 13.96
N ARG A 143 0.37 11.71 13.07
CA ARG A 143 -0.70 12.35 12.32
C ARG A 143 -1.90 12.65 13.22
N MET A 144 -2.29 11.70 14.06
CA MET A 144 -3.33 11.89 15.07
C MET A 144 -2.89 12.89 16.15
N GLU A 145 -1.62 12.89 16.56
CA GLU A 145 -1.06 13.91 17.47
C GLU A 145 -1.29 15.32 16.91
N ARG A 146 -0.94 15.55 15.63
CA ARG A 146 -1.18 16.83 14.96
C ARG A 146 -2.66 17.18 14.88
N ALA A 147 -3.55 16.18 14.75
CA ALA A 147 -4.99 16.42 14.74
C ALA A 147 -5.51 16.87 16.12
N ILE A 148 -4.95 16.34 17.22
CA ILE A 148 -5.24 16.80 18.59
C ILE A 148 -4.73 18.22 18.78
N ALA A 149 -3.47 18.50 18.41
CA ALA A 149 -2.87 19.83 18.56
C ALA A 149 -3.63 20.92 17.78
N LYS A 150 -4.20 20.57 16.62
CA LYS A 150 -5.05 21.46 15.81
C LYS A 150 -6.51 21.51 16.27
N GLY A 151 -6.87 20.82 17.35
CA GLY A 151 -8.25 20.75 17.86
C GLY A 151 -9.23 20.04 16.92
N ARG A 152 -8.76 19.23 15.95
CA ARG A 152 -9.63 18.43 15.07
C ARG A 152 -10.11 17.15 15.76
N LEU A 153 -9.33 16.64 16.70
CA LEU A 153 -9.67 15.49 17.53
C LEU A 153 -9.90 15.96 18.97
N LYS A 154 -11.08 15.70 19.52
CA LYS A 154 -11.51 16.20 20.84
C LYS A 154 -12.18 15.10 21.65
N ILE A 155 -12.19 15.27 22.97
CA ILE A 155 -12.94 14.43 23.90
C ILE A 155 -14.43 14.44 23.51
N GLY A 156 -15.05 13.27 23.53
CA GLY A 156 -16.44 13.03 23.13
C GLY A 156 -16.63 12.68 21.65
N HIS A 157 -15.61 12.87 20.79
CA HIS A 157 -15.69 12.43 19.40
C HIS A 157 -15.71 10.90 19.31
N LYS A 158 -16.46 10.38 18.33
CA LYS A 158 -16.49 8.95 17.99
C LYS A 158 -15.51 8.69 16.85
N LEU A 159 -14.76 7.60 16.97
CA LEU A 159 -13.80 7.11 16.00
C LEU A 159 -14.25 5.76 15.47
N SER A 160 -14.33 5.66 14.15
CA SER A 160 -14.37 4.41 13.41
C SER A 160 -12.95 3.91 13.25
N ILE A 161 -12.66 2.75 13.84
CA ILE A 161 -11.31 2.18 13.98
C ILE A 161 -11.30 0.81 13.32
N CYS A 162 -10.31 0.57 12.46
CA CYS A 162 -10.07 -0.73 11.83
C CYS A 162 -8.56 -0.99 11.81
N GLY A 163 -8.16 -2.26 11.92
CA GLY A 163 -6.75 -2.66 11.88
C GLY A 163 -5.92 -2.24 13.10
N ALA A 164 -6.56 -1.96 14.25
CA ALA A 164 -5.83 -1.71 15.48
C ALA A 164 -5.12 -2.97 15.99
N GLN A 165 -4.05 -2.80 16.75
CA GLN A 165 -3.30 -3.90 17.36
C GLN A 165 -3.37 -3.79 18.88
N LEU A 166 -3.50 -4.92 19.57
CA LEU A 166 -3.39 -4.98 21.02
C LEU A 166 -1.92 -5.18 21.40
N VAL A 167 -1.37 -4.25 22.16
CA VAL A 167 0.04 -4.28 22.60
C VAL A 167 0.13 -4.23 24.12
N GLY A 168 1.13 -4.90 24.69
CA GLY A 168 1.46 -4.81 26.12
C GLY A 168 2.35 -3.60 26.40
N GLY A 169 2.11 -2.92 27.52
CA GLY A 169 2.94 -1.81 28.00
C GLY A 169 4.31 -2.31 28.41
N ARG A 170 5.36 -1.67 27.90
CA ARG A 170 6.77 -2.03 28.20
C ARG A 170 7.15 -1.92 29.67
N THR A 171 6.35 -1.22 30.48
CA THR A 171 6.61 -0.93 31.91
C THR A 171 5.68 -1.68 32.87
N ALA A 172 4.74 -2.48 32.39
CA ALA A 172 3.87 -3.27 33.27
C ALA A 172 4.61 -4.54 33.69
N GLN A 173 5.23 -4.53 34.88
CA GLN A 173 5.46 -5.79 35.58
C GLN A 173 4.08 -6.40 35.91
N PRO A 174 3.90 -7.72 35.77
CA PRO A 174 2.65 -8.37 36.13
C PRO A 174 2.50 -8.36 37.66
N GLY A 175 1.96 -7.27 38.20
CA GLY A 175 1.44 -7.20 39.56
C GLY A 175 0.03 -7.76 39.61
N LEU A 176 -0.24 -8.57 40.62
CA LEU A 176 -1.33 -9.55 40.71
C LEU A 176 -2.78 -9.02 40.82
N ASP A 177 -3.06 -7.73 40.58
CA ASP A 177 -4.40 -7.17 40.88
C ASP A 177 -5.14 -6.49 39.71
N ASP A 178 -4.56 -6.42 38.50
CA ASP A 178 -5.30 -6.01 37.30
C ASP A 178 -4.64 -6.63 36.04
N GLU A 179 -5.08 -7.82 35.62
CA GLU A 179 -4.53 -8.55 34.46
C GLU A 179 -4.62 -7.77 33.13
N ASN A 180 -5.41 -6.69 33.10
CA ASN A 180 -5.55 -5.78 31.96
C ASN A 180 -4.72 -4.49 32.08
N ALA A 181 -4.10 -4.21 33.24
CA ALA A 181 -3.27 -3.04 33.45
C ALA A 181 -2.00 -3.12 32.59
N GLY A 182 -1.99 -2.33 31.52
CA GLY A 182 -0.87 -2.25 30.58
C GLY A 182 -1.22 -2.69 29.16
N ARG A 183 -2.38 -3.31 28.91
CA ARG A 183 -2.86 -3.57 27.54
C ARG A 183 -3.33 -2.26 26.91
N MET A 184 -2.82 -1.96 25.72
CA MET A 184 -3.12 -0.74 24.98
C MET A 184 -3.46 -1.05 23.53
N LEU A 185 -4.29 -0.21 22.92
CA LEU A 185 -4.54 -0.26 21.48
C LEU A 185 -3.51 0.59 20.74
N LEU A 186 -2.89 0.04 19.70
CA LEU A 186 -2.09 0.79 18.75
C LEU A 186 -2.99 1.19 17.58
N LEU A 187 -3.17 2.50 17.41
CA LEU A 187 -3.98 3.08 16.34
C LEU A 187 -3.08 3.66 15.25
N SER A 188 -3.58 3.61 14.02
CA SER A 188 -2.99 4.28 12.85
C SER A 188 -4.02 5.24 12.26
N ALA A 189 -3.62 6.44 11.86
CA ALA A 189 -4.51 7.44 11.27
C ALA A 189 -5.17 6.94 9.97
N ASN A 190 -4.46 6.09 9.21
CA ASN A 190 -5.00 5.49 7.99
C ASN A 190 -6.05 4.39 8.28
N GLY A 191 -6.06 3.84 9.50
CA GLY A 191 -7.08 2.91 10.00
C GLY A 191 -8.19 3.58 10.82
N CYS A 192 -8.14 4.90 11.01
CA CYS A 192 -9.11 5.64 11.82
C CYS A 192 -9.84 6.72 11.00
N LEU A 193 -11.16 6.81 11.15
CA LEU A 193 -12.00 7.87 10.60
C LEU A 193 -12.91 8.45 11.68
N PRO A 194 -13.31 9.74 11.58
CA PRO A 194 -14.40 10.25 12.40
C PRO A 194 -15.70 9.48 12.13
N ALA A 195 -16.43 9.12 13.18
CA ALA A 195 -17.76 8.52 13.07
C ALA A 195 -18.85 9.56 13.34
N ALA A 196 -20.05 9.35 12.80
CA ALA A 196 -21.19 10.24 13.04
C ALA A 196 -21.59 10.21 14.52
N TRP A 197 -22.18 11.31 14.99
CA TRP A 197 -22.46 11.54 16.41
C TRP A 197 -23.43 10.49 16.99
N ASP A 198 -24.33 9.95 16.17
CA ASP A 198 -25.36 8.97 16.51
C ASP A 198 -24.91 7.52 16.29
N THR A 199 -23.75 7.29 15.66
CA THR A 199 -23.25 5.93 15.39
C THR A 199 -23.08 5.14 16.68
N ARG A 200 -23.60 3.90 16.73
CA ARG A 200 -23.54 3.03 17.90
C ARG A 200 -22.10 2.63 18.21
N LEU A 201 -21.72 2.68 19.50
CA LEU A 201 -20.42 2.20 19.98
C LEU A 201 -20.35 0.66 19.98
N GLY A 202 -19.15 0.12 19.78
CA GLY A 202 -18.89 -1.32 19.68
C GLY A 202 -18.60 -1.78 18.25
N TYR A 203 -18.84 -3.06 17.93
CA TYR A 203 -18.58 -3.59 16.59
C TYR A 203 -19.45 -2.90 15.53
N HIS A 204 -18.83 -2.60 14.40
CA HIS A 204 -19.53 -2.04 13.25
C HIS A 204 -19.94 -3.16 12.28
N PRO A 205 -21.14 -3.12 11.65
CA PRO A 205 -21.59 -4.17 10.72
C PRO A 205 -20.71 -4.30 9.48
N LYS A 206 -20.16 -3.19 8.97
CA LYS A 206 -19.15 -3.22 7.89
C LYS A 206 -17.83 -3.74 8.46
N LYS A 207 -17.26 -4.80 7.88
CA LYS A 207 -16.07 -5.49 8.39
C LYS A 207 -14.78 -4.66 8.34
N TYR A 208 -14.65 -3.75 7.39
CA TYR A 208 -13.44 -2.96 7.16
C TYR A 208 -13.75 -1.56 6.63
N ILE A 209 -12.76 -0.68 6.75
CA ILE A 209 -12.79 0.69 6.23
C ILE A 209 -12.00 0.74 4.92
N ILE A 210 -12.67 1.11 3.83
CA ILE A 210 -12.03 1.41 2.54
C ILE A 210 -11.60 2.87 2.54
N ARG A 211 -10.34 3.11 2.19
CA ARG A 211 -9.77 4.44 2.00
C ARG A 211 -9.65 4.75 0.52
N SER A 212 -9.82 6.02 0.18
CA SER A 212 -9.53 6.57 -1.14
C SER A 212 -8.13 7.19 -1.11
N LEU A 213 -7.39 7.06 -2.21
CA LEU A 213 -5.99 7.48 -2.33
C LEU A 213 -5.71 8.90 -1.81
N PRO A 214 -6.47 9.96 -2.19
CA PRO A 214 -6.19 11.33 -1.73
C PRO A 214 -6.44 11.57 -0.24
N THR A 215 -7.10 10.62 0.44
CA THR A 215 -7.37 10.73 1.88
C THR A 215 -6.26 10.14 2.74
N ILE A 216 -5.30 9.46 2.13
CA ILE A 216 -4.26 8.70 2.83
C ILE A 216 -3.16 9.65 3.30
N PHE A 217 -2.56 9.32 4.43
CA PHE A 217 -1.41 10.04 4.95
C PHE A 217 -0.16 9.16 4.84
N ASP A 218 0.90 9.67 4.22
CA ASP A 218 2.16 8.93 4.11
C ASP A 218 2.78 8.60 5.47
N ASP A 219 2.49 9.41 6.50
CA ASP A 219 2.91 9.20 7.89
C ASP A 219 1.80 8.63 8.80
N GLY A 220 0.69 8.17 8.22
CA GLY A 220 -0.51 7.72 8.95
C GLY A 220 -0.56 6.22 9.26
N GLY A 221 0.56 5.52 9.18
CA GLY A 221 0.64 4.08 9.40
C GLY A 221 -0.09 3.25 8.34
N MET A 222 -0.47 2.02 8.71
CA MET A 222 -1.04 1.04 7.79
C MET A 222 -2.40 1.45 7.23
N VAL A 223 -2.61 1.25 5.93
CA VAL A 223 -3.90 1.41 5.26
C VAL A 223 -4.65 0.09 5.31
N THR A 224 -5.85 0.10 5.87
CA THR A 224 -6.64 -1.13 6.11
C THR A 224 -7.19 -1.76 4.85
N ALA A 225 -7.79 -0.96 3.97
CA ALA A 225 -8.33 -1.43 2.70
C ALA A 225 -8.33 -0.32 1.66
N LEU A 226 -8.04 -0.68 0.42
CA LEU A 226 -8.15 0.13 -0.79
C LEU A 226 -9.02 -0.62 -1.80
N ASP A 227 -9.79 0.11 -2.61
CA ASP A 227 -10.55 -0.45 -3.73
C ASP A 227 -10.03 0.17 -5.02
N ILE A 228 -9.29 -0.62 -5.81
CA ILE A 228 -8.37 -0.11 -6.83
C ILE A 228 -8.56 -0.78 -8.18
N ILE A 229 -8.03 -0.14 -9.21
CA ILE A 229 -7.76 -0.73 -10.52
C ILE A 229 -6.26 -0.72 -10.80
N VAL A 230 -5.74 -1.83 -11.32
CA VAL A 230 -4.35 -1.94 -11.74
C VAL A 230 -4.17 -1.20 -13.07
N CYS A 231 -3.48 -0.06 -13.04
CA CYS A 231 -3.24 0.75 -14.22
C CYS A 231 -2.05 0.26 -15.05
N ARG A 232 -0.94 -0.05 -14.39
CA ARG A 232 0.27 -0.55 -15.05
C ARG A 232 0.85 -1.66 -14.20
N LYS A 233 1.30 -2.74 -14.83
CA LYS A 233 2.12 -3.78 -14.23
C LYS A 233 3.51 -3.70 -14.84
N PHE A 234 4.53 -3.60 -14.00
CA PHE A 234 5.93 -3.61 -14.42
C PHE A 234 6.50 -5.05 -14.39
N PRO A 235 7.60 -5.31 -15.10
CA PRO A 235 8.25 -6.61 -15.10
C PRO A 235 8.71 -7.07 -13.71
N MET A 236 8.85 -8.39 -13.57
CA MET A 236 9.43 -9.00 -12.38
C MET A 236 10.93 -8.72 -12.32
N LEU A 237 11.39 -8.25 -11.16
CA LEU A 237 12.80 -8.00 -10.85
C LEU A 237 13.23 -8.82 -9.64
N TYR A 238 14.52 -9.13 -9.57
CA TYR A 238 15.12 -9.88 -8.48
C TYR A 238 16.24 -9.06 -7.87
N THR A 239 16.22 -8.90 -6.56
CA THR A 239 17.35 -8.30 -5.84
C THR A 239 18.09 -9.37 -5.06
N GLU A 240 19.39 -9.47 -5.33
CA GLU A 240 20.33 -10.30 -4.58
C GLU A 240 21.13 -9.43 -3.61
N THR A 241 21.23 -9.87 -2.35
CA THR A 241 22.18 -9.30 -1.39
C THR A 241 23.44 -10.14 -1.42
N LEU A 242 24.53 -9.57 -1.94
CA LEU A 242 25.82 -10.22 -2.05
C LEU A 242 26.50 -10.36 -0.67
N PRO A 243 27.50 -11.25 -0.52
CA PRO A 243 28.22 -11.45 0.74
C PRO A 243 28.89 -10.18 1.28
N ASN A 244 29.24 -9.24 0.39
CA ASN A 244 29.80 -7.93 0.74
C ASN A 244 28.74 -6.91 1.24
N GLY A 245 27.47 -7.31 1.33
CA GLY A 245 26.34 -6.47 1.74
C GLY A 245 25.78 -5.55 0.65
N LYS A 246 26.37 -5.51 -0.55
CA LYS A 246 25.82 -4.76 -1.69
C LYS A 246 24.62 -5.49 -2.28
N MET A 247 23.71 -4.72 -2.86
CA MET A 247 22.50 -5.23 -3.49
C MET A 247 22.60 -5.09 -5.02
N VAL A 248 22.37 -6.18 -5.72
CA VAL A 248 22.32 -6.23 -7.20
C VAL A 248 20.88 -6.49 -7.63
N THR A 249 20.37 -5.69 -8.57
CA THR A 249 19.05 -5.90 -9.17
C THR A 249 19.20 -6.51 -10.55
N ARG A 250 18.45 -7.58 -10.83
CA ARG A 250 18.44 -8.32 -12.08
C ARG A 250 17.04 -8.44 -12.64
N THR A 251 16.95 -8.52 -13.95
CA THR A 251 15.72 -8.87 -14.67
C THR A 251 15.40 -10.35 -14.48
N ALA A 252 14.16 -10.75 -14.75
CA ALA A 252 13.75 -12.16 -14.69
C ALA A 252 14.61 -13.06 -15.61
N ARG A 253 14.99 -12.57 -16.78
CA ARG A 253 15.86 -13.29 -17.71
C ARG A 253 17.25 -13.55 -17.13
N GLU A 254 17.89 -12.52 -16.58
CA GLU A 254 19.21 -12.66 -15.95
C GLU A 254 19.19 -13.62 -14.75
N GLU A 255 18.14 -13.56 -13.93
CA GLU A 255 18.05 -14.46 -12.77
C GLU A 255 17.86 -15.92 -13.20
N GLU A 256 17.11 -16.17 -14.27
CA GLU A 256 16.97 -17.52 -14.83
C GLU A 256 18.29 -18.02 -15.45
N GLU A 257 19.02 -17.16 -16.17
CA GLU A 257 20.35 -17.49 -16.72
C GLU A 257 21.34 -17.90 -15.61
N ILE A 258 21.31 -17.22 -14.46
CA ILE A 258 22.11 -17.58 -13.29
C ILE A 258 21.61 -18.88 -12.64
N ARG A 259 20.29 -19.05 -12.50
CA ARG A 259 19.68 -20.26 -11.90
C ARG A 259 20.02 -21.52 -12.69
N CYS A 260 20.04 -21.42 -14.01
CA CYS A 260 20.42 -22.50 -14.90
C CYS A 260 21.94 -22.73 -14.99
N GLY A 261 22.77 -21.89 -14.36
CA GLY A 261 24.23 -22.03 -14.38
C GLY A 261 24.91 -21.56 -15.67
N TYR A 262 24.21 -20.82 -16.54
CA TYR A 262 24.73 -20.32 -17.82
C TYR A 262 25.48 -18.98 -17.70
N GLY A 263 25.64 -18.45 -16.48
CA GLY A 263 26.13 -17.09 -16.22
C GLY A 263 27.49 -16.71 -16.82
N ASP A 264 28.32 -17.69 -17.22
CA ASP A 264 29.64 -17.47 -17.83
C ASP A 264 29.88 -18.22 -19.17
N MET A 265 28.88 -18.89 -19.77
CA MET A 265 29.07 -19.64 -21.05
C MET A 265 27.93 -19.43 -22.06
N PHE A 266 27.82 -18.24 -22.65
CA PHE A 266 26.91 -18.03 -23.80
C PHE A 266 27.67 -17.53 -25.04
N ASP A 267 28.01 -18.47 -25.93
CA ASP A 267 28.30 -18.21 -27.34
C ASP A 267 27.00 -18.34 -28.14
N PRO A 268 26.52 -17.28 -28.83
CA PRO A 268 25.28 -17.31 -29.61
C PRO A 268 25.25 -18.29 -30.79
N THR A 269 26.38 -18.92 -31.13
CA THR A 269 26.49 -19.84 -32.27
C THR A 269 25.94 -21.24 -32.00
N LEU A 270 25.61 -21.60 -30.74
CA LEU A 270 25.15 -22.95 -30.39
C LEU A 270 23.63 -23.16 -30.46
N LEU A 271 22.93 -22.36 -31.27
CA LEU A 271 21.52 -22.58 -31.53
C LEU A 271 21.30 -23.62 -32.65
N ILE A 272 20.96 -24.85 -32.21
CA ILE A 272 20.00 -25.83 -32.80
C ILE A 272 20.57 -26.75 -33.93
N PRO A 273 20.12 -28.02 -34.18
CA PRO A 273 19.01 -28.85 -33.63
C PRO A 273 19.34 -30.33 -33.29
N ASN A 274 18.31 -31.02 -32.76
CA ASN A 274 17.98 -32.46 -32.88
C ASN A 274 18.17 -33.37 -31.64
N PHE A 275 17.01 -33.87 -31.21
CA PHE A 275 16.81 -35.11 -30.47
C PHE A 275 17.42 -36.30 -31.25
N SER A 276 18.46 -36.93 -30.71
CA SER A 276 18.79 -38.34 -30.94
C SER A 276 19.77 -38.82 -29.87
N GLY A 277 19.55 -40.04 -29.37
CA GLY A 277 20.13 -40.55 -28.14
C GLY A 277 21.60 -40.99 -28.19
N GLU A 278 21.99 -41.46 -27.00
CA GLU A 278 23.19 -42.21 -26.61
C GLU A 278 24.55 -41.51 -26.65
N GLY A 279 25.28 -41.60 -25.53
CA GLY A 279 26.73 -41.42 -25.50
C GLY A 279 27.24 -40.57 -24.35
N ARG A 280 27.88 -41.23 -23.39
CA ARG A 280 28.54 -40.68 -22.18
C ARG A 280 29.70 -39.73 -22.51
N SER A 281 29.94 -38.75 -21.62
CA SER A 281 31.30 -38.48 -21.16
C SER A 281 31.28 -37.80 -19.78
N ASN A 282 32.09 -38.36 -18.89
CA ASN A 282 32.34 -37.91 -17.52
C ASN A 282 32.81 -36.44 -17.51
N VAL A 283 32.00 -35.55 -16.92
CA VAL A 283 32.48 -34.27 -16.41
C VAL A 283 32.36 -34.34 -14.89
N SER A 284 33.49 -34.63 -14.25
CA SER A 284 33.68 -34.39 -12.83
C SER A 284 33.84 -32.89 -12.61
N GLU A 285 32.76 -32.14 -12.71
CA GLU A 285 32.66 -30.84 -12.08
C GLU A 285 31.85 -31.04 -10.81
N THR A 286 32.55 -30.92 -9.69
CA THR A 286 31.96 -30.55 -8.41
C THR A 286 31.00 -29.40 -8.65
N ARG A 287 29.70 -29.71 -8.79
CA ARG A 287 28.64 -28.71 -8.65
C ARG A 287 28.94 -27.99 -7.34
N PRO A 288 29.21 -26.68 -7.34
CA PRO A 288 29.24 -25.95 -6.09
C PRO A 288 27.90 -26.25 -5.43
N SER A 289 27.91 -26.71 -4.17
CA SER A 289 26.70 -26.70 -3.37
C SER A 289 26.11 -25.29 -3.54
N PRO A 290 24.83 -25.13 -3.90
CA PRO A 290 24.27 -23.79 -4.07
C PRO A 290 24.45 -23.08 -2.75
N GLU A 291 25.44 -22.17 -2.67
CA GLU A 291 25.49 -21.22 -1.58
C GLU A 291 24.10 -20.57 -1.55
N GLU A 292 23.47 -20.54 -0.38
CA GLU A 292 22.12 -20.00 -0.24
C GLU A 292 22.13 -18.51 -0.63
N ARG A 293 21.93 -18.24 -1.92
CA ARG A 293 21.88 -16.88 -2.46
C ARG A 293 20.68 -16.17 -1.84
N ARG A 294 20.91 -14.97 -1.31
CA ARG A 294 19.87 -14.14 -0.71
C ARG A 294 19.16 -13.33 -1.79
N VAL A 295 18.33 -14.01 -2.57
CA VAL A 295 17.55 -13.43 -3.67
C VAL A 295 16.10 -13.21 -3.24
N SER A 296 15.56 -12.05 -3.59
CA SER A 296 14.14 -11.73 -3.37
C SER A 296 13.53 -11.12 -4.64
N GLY A 297 12.41 -11.69 -5.06
CA GLY A 297 11.63 -11.18 -6.19
C GLY A 297 10.73 -10.01 -5.80
N TYR A 298 10.54 -9.05 -6.69
CA TYR A 298 9.59 -7.95 -6.52
C TYR A 298 9.15 -7.38 -7.86
N PHE A 299 8.01 -6.73 -7.87
CA PHE A 299 7.59 -5.90 -8.99
C PHE A 299 6.75 -4.72 -8.50
N LYS A 300 6.59 -3.72 -9.37
CA LYS A 300 5.75 -2.56 -9.08
C LYS A 300 4.49 -2.62 -9.93
N ILE A 301 3.44 -2.03 -9.40
CA ILE A 301 2.25 -1.70 -10.15
C ILE A 301 1.86 -0.24 -9.92
N ARG A 302 1.24 0.38 -10.92
CA ARG A 302 0.50 1.64 -10.77
C ARG A 302 -0.95 1.32 -10.55
N ILE A 303 -1.58 1.99 -9.61
CA ILE A 303 -2.95 1.74 -9.19
C ILE A 303 -3.71 3.07 -9.13
N CYS A 304 -5.02 3.04 -9.35
CA CYS A 304 -5.93 4.17 -9.10
C CYS A 304 -7.15 3.70 -8.31
N ASP A 305 -7.90 4.62 -7.72
CA ASP A 305 -9.17 4.29 -7.04
C ASP A 305 -10.22 3.79 -8.05
N TYR A 306 -10.97 2.74 -7.69
CA TYR A 306 -12.09 2.24 -8.50
C TYR A 306 -13.27 3.23 -8.51
N CYS A 307 -13.68 3.70 -7.34
CA CYS A 307 -14.70 4.74 -7.19
C CYS A 307 -14.03 6.03 -6.70
N ALA A 308 -13.61 6.91 -7.61
CA ALA A 308 -13.17 8.24 -7.20
C ALA A 308 -14.38 9.03 -6.69
N TYR A 309 -14.36 9.38 -5.41
CA TYR A 309 -15.18 10.48 -4.91
C TYR A 309 -14.54 11.76 -5.47
N SER A 310 -15.09 12.27 -6.58
CA SER A 310 -14.52 13.34 -7.43
C SER A 310 -14.48 14.74 -6.79
N LYS A 311 -13.98 14.88 -5.56
CA LYS A 311 -13.67 16.19 -4.96
C LYS A 311 -12.21 16.62 -5.13
N TYR A 312 -11.28 15.69 -5.42
CA TYR A 312 -9.84 15.97 -5.49
C TYR A 312 -9.16 15.24 -6.65
N PRO A 313 -9.09 15.83 -7.85
CA PRO A 313 -8.56 15.18 -9.06
C PRO A 313 -7.01 15.09 -9.11
N GLN A 314 -6.28 15.58 -8.10
CA GLN A 314 -4.82 15.77 -8.21
C GLN A 314 -3.97 14.58 -7.71
N GLU A 315 -4.55 13.55 -7.07
CA GLU A 315 -3.80 12.41 -6.49
C GLU A 315 -4.48 11.06 -6.75
N GLU A 316 -4.80 10.80 -8.01
CA GLU A 316 -5.63 9.65 -8.41
C GLU A 316 -4.83 8.35 -8.58
N TRP A 317 -3.50 8.43 -8.54
CA TRP A 317 -2.62 7.28 -8.74
C TRP A 317 -1.66 7.07 -7.59
N ALA A 318 -1.34 5.81 -7.35
CA ALA A 318 -0.28 5.40 -6.44
C ALA A 318 0.59 4.31 -7.06
N THR A 319 1.77 4.14 -6.50
CA THR A 319 2.67 3.04 -6.85
C THR A 319 2.66 2.03 -5.73
N LEU A 320 2.32 0.78 -6.03
CA LEU A 320 2.37 -0.32 -5.08
C LEU A 320 3.54 -1.25 -5.43
N LEU A 321 4.48 -1.37 -4.50
CA LEU A 321 5.61 -2.29 -4.54
C LEU A 321 5.20 -3.62 -3.90
N LEU A 322 5.17 -4.68 -4.69
CA LEU A 322 4.98 -6.04 -4.20
C LEU A 322 6.35 -6.64 -3.89
N GLN A 323 6.70 -6.67 -2.60
CA GLN A 323 7.95 -7.27 -2.13
C GLN A 323 7.78 -8.78 -1.91
N ASN A 324 8.87 -9.53 -2.07
CA ASN A 324 8.89 -10.99 -1.94
C ASN A 324 7.83 -11.66 -2.82
N ALA A 325 7.62 -11.12 -4.02
CA ALA A 325 6.73 -11.69 -5.01
C ALA A 325 7.41 -12.89 -5.69
N ASN A 326 6.61 -13.78 -6.24
CA ASN A 326 7.05 -14.81 -7.17
C ASN A 326 6.35 -14.61 -8.53
N GLU A 327 6.65 -15.46 -9.50
CA GLU A 327 6.08 -15.39 -10.84
C GLU A 327 4.57 -15.64 -10.86
N LEU A 328 4.04 -16.50 -10.00
CA LEU A 328 2.59 -16.74 -9.88
C LEU A 328 1.85 -15.46 -9.45
N ASN A 329 2.36 -14.78 -8.40
CA ASN A 329 1.85 -13.48 -7.97
C ASN A 329 1.87 -12.44 -9.10
N HIS A 330 2.89 -12.48 -9.96
CA HIS A 330 2.99 -11.58 -11.11
C HIS A 330 1.97 -11.93 -12.20
N MET A 331 1.75 -13.22 -12.47
CA MET A 331 0.78 -13.70 -13.46
C MET A 331 -0.68 -13.43 -13.05
N ASP A 332 -1.01 -13.63 -11.77
CA ASP A 332 -2.37 -13.45 -11.23
C ASP A 332 -2.87 -12.00 -11.28
N ILE A 333 -1.94 -11.04 -11.29
CA ILE A 333 -2.25 -9.61 -11.34
C ILE A 333 -2.24 -9.14 -12.80
N THR A 334 -3.36 -8.58 -13.24
CA THR A 334 -3.54 -8.11 -14.62
C THR A 334 -3.92 -6.64 -14.66
N GLU A 335 -3.47 -5.92 -15.70
CA GLU A 335 -3.86 -4.53 -15.91
C GLU A 335 -5.35 -4.44 -16.27
N GLY A 336 -6.03 -3.40 -15.80
CA GLY A 336 -7.47 -3.18 -15.98
C GLY A 336 -8.34 -3.95 -14.98
N SER A 337 -7.78 -4.89 -14.23
CA SER A 337 -8.50 -5.64 -13.21
C SER A 337 -8.68 -4.84 -11.92
N ARG A 338 -9.83 -5.02 -11.27
CA ARG A 338 -10.19 -4.41 -9.99
C ARG A 338 -9.88 -5.35 -8.84
N TYR A 339 -9.28 -4.79 -7.79
CA TYR A 339 -9.00 -5.53 -6.56
C TYR A 339 -9.34 -4.69 -5.34
N LYS A 340 -9.82 -5.35 -4.29
CA LYS A 340 -9.74 -4.81 -2.94
C LYS A 340 -8.45 -5.30 -2.31
N ILE A 341 -7.58 -4.37 -1.92
CA ILE A 341 -6.28 -4.67 -1.32
C ILE A 341 -6.33 -4.29 0.16
N PHE A 342 -5.91 -5.19 1.02
CA PHE A 342 -5.93 -4.99 2.46
C PHE A 342 -4.52 -4.86 3.04
N PHE A 343 -4.38 -4.08 4.12
CA PHE A 343 -3.16 -4.00 4.94
C PHE A 343 -1.88 -3.66 4.15
N VAL A 344 -1.90 -2.57 3.40
CA VAL A 344 -0.71 -2.01 2.72
C VAL A 344 -0.09 -0.90 3.56
N MET A 345 1.22 -0.71 3.40
CA MET A 345 1.98 0.26 4.18
C MET A 345 2.50 1.40 3.29
N PRO A 346 2.16 2.67 3.56
CA PRO A 346 2.82 3.81 2.93
C PRO A 346 4.33 3.79 3.21
N TYR A 347 5.13 4.18 2.23
CA TYR A 347 6.57 4.33 2.40
C TYR A 347 7.13 5.42 1.48
N HIS A 348 8.27 5.98 1.86
CA HIS A 348 8.96 6.99 1.05
C HIS A 348 10.13 6.33 0.31
N PRO A 349 10.05 6.12 -1.01
CA PRO A 349 11.19 5.64 -1.78
C PRO A 349 12.29 6.71 -1.80
N LYS A 350 13.56 6.29 -1.84
CA LYS A 350 14.71 7.21 -1.99
C LYS A 350 14.58 8.07 -3.25
N ASN A 351 14.13 7.44 -4.35
CA ASN A 351 13.88 8.09 -5.63
C ASN A 351 12.40 8.00 -5.97
N LYS A 352 11.66 9.09 -5.79
CA LYS A 352 10.25 9.21 -6.16
C LYS A 352 10.15 9.58 -7.64
N ARG A 353 9.72 8.63 -8.47
CA ARG A 353 9.61 8.81 -9.93
C ARG A 353 8.22 9.29 -10.34
N TYR A 354 7.20 8.61 -9.87
CA TYR A 354 5.83 8.88 -10.21
C TYR A 354 5.18 9.78 -9.16
N PRO A 355 4.21 10.62 -9.55
CA PRO A 355 3.40 11.34 -8.58
C PRO A 355 2.53 10.38 -7.76
N GLY A 356 2.03 10.90 -6.64
CA GLY A 356 1.12 10.21 -5.72
C GLY A 356 1.82 9.39 -4.63
N HIS A 357 1.02 8.57 -3.94
CA HIS A 357 1.48 7.76 -2.81
C HIS A 357 2.30 6.55 -3.27
N TYR A 358 3.17 6.10 -2.38
CA TYR A 358 3.94 4.87 -2.55
C TYR A 358 3.58 3.90 -1.43
N PHE A 359 3.12 2.71 -1.81
CA PHE A 359 2.74 1.65 -0.90
C PHE A 359 3.64 0.44 -1.11
N LYS A 360 3.87 -0.31 -0.04
CA LYS A 360 4.48 -1.64 -0.11
C LYS A 360 3.55 -2.67 0.51
N THR A 361 3.61 -3.88 -0.03
CA THR A 361 2.95 -5.03 0.57
C THR A 361 3.56 -5.34 1.94
N THR A 362 2.75 -5.95 2.80
CA THR A 362 3.14 -6.46 4.11
C THR A 362 2.84 -7.96 4.16
N ARG A 363 3.32 -8.65 5.19
CA ARG A 363 2.99 -10.07 5.42
C ARG A 363 1.49 -10.32 5.61
N MET A 364 0.73 -9.28 5.95
CA MET A 364 -0.72 -9.35 6.13
C MET A 364 -1.49 -8.94 4.88
N THR A 365 -0.82 -8.50 3.81
CA THR A 365 -1.51 -8.01 2.62
C THR A 365 -2.30 -9.13 1.97
N ARG A 366 -3.59 -8.85 1.70
CA ARG A 366 -4.52 -9.74 1.00
C ARG A 366 -5.12 -9.00 -0.18
N TRP A 367 -5.47 -9.76 -1.21
CA TRP A 367 -6.07 -9.29 -2.44
C TRP A 367 -7.38 -10.03 -2.64
N GLU A 368 -8.45 -9.29 -2.86
CA GLU A 368 -9.75 -9.84 -3.25
C GLU A 368 -10.09 -9.31 -4.65
N PRO A 369 -10.13 -10.16 -5.68
CA PRO A 369 -10.62 -9.77 -7.00
C PRO A 369 -12.07 -9.27 -6.89
N ALA A 370 -12.40 -8.23 -7.66
CA ALA A 370 -13.75 -7.69 -7.70
C ALA A 370 -14.16 -7.41 -9.16
N ALA A 371 -15.46 -7.49 -9.43
CA ALA A 371 -15.99 -7.19 -10.76
C ALA A 371 -15.85 -5.70 -11.09
N VAL A 372 -15.54 -5.41 -12.36
CA VAL A 372 -15.56 -4.07 -12.93
C VAL A 372 -16.96 -3.85 -13.50
N GLU A 373 -17.79 -3.11 -12.79
CA GLU A 373 -19.18 -2.82 -13.20
C GLU A 373 -19.23 -1.65 -14.19
N HIS A 374 -18.30 -0.71 -14.07
CA HIS A 374 -18.17 0.46 -14.94
C HIS A 374 -16.72 0.68 -15.36
N LYS A 375 -16.52 1.20 -16.58
CA LYS A 375 -15.18 1.59 -17.03
C LYS A 375 -14.71 2.77 -16.18
N SER A 376 -13.59 2.60 -15.48
CA SER A 376 -12.98 3.72 -14.76
C SER A 376 -12.40 4.73 -15.75
N PRO A 377 -12.63 6.04 -15.55
CA PRO A 377 -12.05 7.07 -16.39
C PRO A 377 -10.51 7.16 -16.23
N TYR A 378 -9.95 6.54 -15.19
CA TYR A 378 -8.53 6.63 -14.84
C TYR A 378 -7.67 5.52 -15.39
N TYR A 379 -8.28 4.43 -15.89
CA TYR A 379 -7.56 3.34 -16.51
C TYR A 379 -7.58 3.48 -18.04
N VAL A 380 -6.40 3.75 -18.60
CA VAL A 380 -6.16 3.73 -20.04
C VAL A 380 -5.31 2.51 -20.38
N PRO A 381 -5.79 1.56 -21.21
CA PRO A 381 -4.98 0.44 -21.68
C PRO A 381 -3.68 0.89 -22.36
N ARG A 382 -2.66 0.01 -22.38
CA ARG A 382 -1.40 0.32 -23.07
C ARG A 382 -1.63 0.50 -24.57
N CYS A 383 -0.94 1.49 -25.12
CA CYS A 383 -0.87 1.76 -26.56
C CYS A 383 0.56 2.12 -26.96
N ILE A 384 0.81 2.07 -28.26
CA ILE A 384 2.04 2.63 -28.85
C ILE A 384 1.90 4.15 -28.89
N THR A 385 2.90 4.84 -28.35
CA THR A 385 3.05 6.29 -28.44
C THR A 385 3.89 6.61 -29.67
N SER A 386 3.42 7.57 -30.48
CA SER A 386 4.20 8.06 -31.61
C SER A 386 5.38 8.92 -31.14
N CYS A 387 6.52 8.83 -31.84
CA CYS A 387 7.73 9.57 -31.53
C CYS A 387 7.50 11.10 -31.48
N SER A 388 6.61 11.65 -32.32
CA SER A 388 6.27 13.07 -32.32
C SER A 388 5.60 13.54 -31.02
N ASP A 389 4.83 12.66 -30.38
CA ASP A 389 3.93 13.04 -29.29
C ASP A 389 4.61 12.96 -27.92
N ILE A 390 5.74 12.24 -27.83
CA ILE A 390 6.38 11.91 -26.55
C ILE A 390 6.77 13.17 -25.76
N HIS A 391 7.41 14.14 -26.42
CA HIS A 391 7.89 15.35 -25.74
C HIS A 391 6.76 16.32 -25.32
N GLN A 392 5.55 16.12 -25.86
CA GLN A 392 4.36 16.91 -25.52
C GLN A 392 3.61 16.34 -24.31
N GLN A 393 3.91 15.09 -23.93
CA GLN A 393 3.28 14.41 -22.80
C GLN A 393 4.06 14.62 -21.50
N ASP A 394 3.46 14.22 -20.38
CA ASP A 394 4.13 14.32 -19.07
C ASP A 394 5.39 13.45 -19.02
N SER A 395 6.52 14.10 -18.74
CA SER A 395 7.85 13.50 -18.54
C SER A 395 7.91 12.40 -17.46
N SER A 396 6.93 12.34 -16.55
CA SER A 396 6.83 11.34 -15.50
C SER A 396 6.31 9.98 -16.00
N LEU A 397 5.66 9.96 -17.17
CA LEU A 397 5.15 8.75 -17.79
C LEU A 397 6.27 7.87 -18.34
N ASP A 398 5.93 6.60 -18.52
CA ASP A 398 6.73 5.68 -19.31
C ASP A 398 5.99 5.37 -20.62
N PHE A 399 6.73 5.32 -21.71
CA PHE A 399 6.20 5.18 -23.06
C PHE A 399 6.39 3.77 -23.59
N ASN A 400 5.52 3.35 -24.50
CA ASN A 400 5.71 2.13 -25.29
C ASN A 400 5.80 2.55 -26.75
N VAL A 401 6.85 2.15 -27.45
CA VAL A 401 7.12 2.59 -28.82
C VAL A 401 7.39 1.40 -29.72
N ALA A 402 7.00 1.51 -30.98
CA ALA A 402 7.42 0.63 -32.05
C ALA A 402 8.21 1.49 -33.03
N VAL A 403 9.47 1.13 -33.27
CA VAL A 403 10.42 2.01 -33.98
C VAL A 403 11.32 1.22 -34.92
N VAL A 404 11.78 1.87 -35.99
CA VAL A 404 12.83 1.36 -36.87
C VAL A 404 14.16 2.00 -36.51
N ILE A 405 15.20 1.17 -36.44
CA ILE A 405 16.55 1.61 -36.09
C ILE A 405 17.21 2.20 -37.34
N ILE A 406 17.54 3.48 -37.26
CA ILE A 406 18.19 4.25 -38.33
C ILE A 406 19.71 4.12 -38.22
N GLN A 407 20.22 4.27 -37.00
CA GLN A 407 21.63 4.17 -36.70
C GLN A 407 21.83 3.62 -35.29
N SER A 408 22.83 2.76 -35.11
CA SER A 408 23.21 2.18 -33.84
C SER A 408 24.66 2.53 -33.51
N GLY A 409 24.90 2.98 -32.28
CA GLY A 409 26.24 3.18 -31.74
C GLY A 409 26.94 1.85 -31.44
N THR A 410 28.24 1.90 -31.15
CA THR A 410 28.99 0.72 -30.71
C THR A 410 28.60 0.35 -29.27
N PRO A 411 28.28 -0.93 -29.00
CA PRO A 411 27.92 -1.36 -27.65
C PRO A 411 29.16 -1.28 -26.73
N LYS A 412 29.00 -0.64 -25.57
CA LYS A 412 30.04 -0.49 -24.56
C LYS A 412 29.65 -1.26 -23.30
N LEU A 413 30.56 -2.09 -22.79
CA LEU A 413 30.35 -2.80 -21.54
C LEU A 413 30.61 -1.85 -20.37
N GLU A 414 29.62 -1.68 -19.50
CA GLU A 414 29.69 -0.93 -18.27
C GLU A 414 29.49 -1.88 -17.08
N GLN A 415 30.24 -1.67 -15.99
CA GLN A 415 30.04 -2.39 -14.74
C GLN A 415 29.45 -1.45 -13.70
N ILE A 416 28.17 -1.61 -13.42
CA ILE A 416 27.40 -0.74 -12.50
C ILE A 416 26.90 -1.59 -11.35
N ASN A 417 27.25 -1.23 -10.11
CA ASN A 417 26.84 -1.96 -8.91
C ASN A 417 27.08 -3.48 -9.02
N GLU A 418 28.26 -3.88 -9.51
CA GLU A 418 28.65 -5.29 -9.66
C GLU A 418 27.82 -6.08 -10.70
N ARG A 419 27.02 -5.38 -11.52
CA ARG A 419 26.28 -5.92 -12.68
C ARG A 419 26.92 -5.47 -13.98
N LYS A 420 27.06 -6.41 -14.93
CA LYS A 420 27.51 -6.15 -16.30
C LYS A 420 26.32 -5.66 -17.12
N LEU A 421 26.43 -4.49 -17.73
CA LEU A 421 25.42 -3.89 -18.58
C LEU A 421 26.05 -3.41 -19.89
N TRP A 422 25.38 -3.65 -21.00
CA TRP A 422 25.75 -3.11 -22.29
C TRP A 422 25.00 -1.80 -22.54
N ARG A 423 25.76 -0.72 -22.69
CA ARG A 423 25.24 0.58 -23.09
C ARG A 423 25.37 0.76 -24.60
N GLN A 424 24.29 1.12 -25.26
CA GLN A 424 24.26 1.39 -26.69
C GLN A 424 23.25 2.50 -27.00
N GLU A 425 23.66 3.49 -27.78
CA GLU A 425 22.77 4.55 -28.24
C GLU A 425 22.14 4.16 -29.58
N LEU A 426 20.81 4.27 -29.67
CA LEU A 426 20.07 4.04 -30.91
C LEU A 426 19.40 5.33 -31.37
N TYR A 427 19.55 5.66 -32.65
CA TYR A 427 18.71 6.63 -33.34
C TYR A 427 17.62 5.89 -34.07
N VAL A 428 16.38 6.24 -33.75
CA VAL A 428 15.20 5.52 -34.21
C VAL A 428 14.13 6.49 -34.69
N THR A 429 13.21 5.99 -35.51
CA THR A 429 12.04 6.74 -35.96
C THR A 429 10.83 5.81 -36.08
N ASP A 430 9.65 6.40 -36.28
CA ASP A 430 8.38 5.72 -36.51
C ASP A 430 7.66 6.31 -37.73
N GLN A 431 6.34 6.12 -37.82
CA GLN A 431 5.52 6.65 -38.91
C GLN A 431 5.45 8.18 -38.96
N SER A 432 5.75 8.87 -37.84
CA SER A 432 5.73 10.34 -37.77
C SER A 432 7.01 10.97 -38.31
N GLN A 433 8.03 10.17 -38.64
CA GLN A 433 9.36 10.63 -39.08
C GLN A 433 10.12 11.47 -38.03
N ALA A 434 9.61 11.56 -36.80
CA ALA A 434 10.30 12.21 -35.70
C ALA A 434 11.48 11.34 -35.24
N ILE A 435 12.57 11.98 -34.82
CA ILE A 435 13.79 11.29 -34.42
C ILE A 435 13.80 11.13 -32.90
N CYS A 436 13.94 9.90 -32.44
CA CYS A 436 14.20 9.60 -31.04
C CYS A 436 15.62 9.04 -30.88
N ARG A 437 16.32 9.49 -29.84
CA ARG A 437 17.59 8.90 -29.40
C ARG A 437 17.31 8.08 -28.14
N ILE A 438 17.55 6.77 -28.17
CA ILE A 438 17.34 5.88 -27.04
C ILE A 438 18.70 5.44 -26.47
N ASP A 439 18.99 5.82 -25.23
CA ASP A 439 20.10 5.26 -24.44
C ASP A 439 19.67 3.89 -23.89
N LEU A 440 20.02 2.82 -24.62
CA LEU A 440 19.82 1.46 -24.16
C LEU A 440 20.89 1.09 -23.15
N ARG A 441 20.48 0.67 -21.96
CA ARG A 441 21.30 -0.06 -21.00
C ARG A 441 20.59 -1.36 -20.69
N LEU A 442 21.14 -2.45 -21.22
CA LEU A 442 20.54 -3.78 -21.14
C LEU A 442 21.57 -4.79 -20.65
N PRO A 443 21.15 -5.87 -19.97
CA PRO A 443 22.06 -6.94 -19.57
C PRO A 443 22.51 -7.83 -20.73
N ILE A 444 21.96 -7.61 -21.93
CA ILE A 444 22.28 -8.35 -23.14
C ILE A 444 23.01 -7.45 -24.14
N GLN A 445 24.00 -8.02 -24.83
CA GLN A 445 24.65 -7.35 -25.95
C GLN A 445 23.77 -7.49 -27.20
N LEU A 446 23.36 -6.38 -27.78
CA LEU A 446 22.77 -6.37 -29.12
C LEU A 446 23.87 -6.33 -30.19
N SER A 447 23.57 -6.83 -31.39
CA SER A 447 24.52 -6.77 -32.50
C SER A 447 24.88 -5.32 -32.85
N SER A 448 26.06 -5.11 -33.42
CA SER A 448 26.52 -3.77 -33.84
C SER A 448 25.76 -3.24 -35.06
N ASN A 449 25.25 -4.14 -35.91
CA ASN A 449 24.50 -3.79 -37.11
C ASN A 449 23.00 -4.11 -36.95
N LEU A 450 22.26 -3.15 -36.40
CA LEU A 450 20.80 -3.23 -36.22
C LEU A 450 20.03 -2.35 -37.21
N LYS A 451 20.73 -1.71 -38.16
CA LYS A 451 20.13 -0.76 -39.09
C LYS A 451 19.00 -1.41 -39.88
N GLY A 452 17.86 -0.72 -39.97
CA GLY A 452 16.65 -1.17 -40.65
C GLY A 452 15.80 -2.18 -39.88
N GLN A 453 16.25 -2.66 -38.70
CA GLN A 453 15.43 -3.55 -37.89
C GLN A 453 14.33 -2.77 -37.18
N VAL A 454 13.13 -3.38 -37.12
CA VAL A 454 11.99 -2.86 -36.36
C VAL A 454 11.94 -3.55 -35.00
N ILE A 455 11.94 -2.74 -33.95
CA ILE A 455 11.88 -3.19 -32.56
C ILE A 455 10.69 -2.55 -31.83
N GLY A 456 10.19 -3.25 -30.82
CA GLY A 456 9.26 -2.69 -29.84
C GLY A 456 9.97 -2.48 -28.51
N LEU A 457 9.66 -1.39 -27.82
CA LEU A 457 10.18 -1.10 -26.49
C LEU A 457 9.01 -0.68 -25.59
N ALA A 458 8.89 -1.31 -24.42
CA ALA A 458 7.92 -0.92 -23.39
C ALA A 458 8.61 -0.33 -22.17
N ASN A 459 7.87 0.52 -21.45
CA ASN A 459 8.32 1.22 -20.25
C ASN A 459 9.63 2.00 -20.44
N ILE A 460 9.77 2.72 -21.56
CA ILE A 460 10.92 3.61 -21.79
C ILE A 460 10.66 5.00 -21.23
N ARG A 461 11.72 5.63 -20.71
CA ARG A 461 11.61 6.90 -19.99
C ARG A 461 12.03 8.07 -20.85
N PHE A 462 11.26 9.15 -20.79
CA PHE A 462 11.69 10.44 -21.27
C PHE A 462 12.87 10.97 -20.44
N GLU A 463 13.88 11.48 -21.13
CA GLU A 463 15.05 12.10 -20.50
C GLU A 463 15.07 13.61 -20.77
N LEU A 464 15.08 14.00 -22.04
CA LEU A 464 15.06 15.41 -22.45
C LEU A 464 14.60 15.52 -23.91
N TYR A 465 14.24 16.73 -24.33
CA TYR A 465 14.02 17.08 -25.73
C TYR A 465 15.10 18.08 -26.15
N ASP A 466 15.78 17.78 -27.26
CA ASP A 466 16.78 18.67 -27.86
C ASP A 466 16.14 19.50 -28.97
N PRO A 467 15.84 20.79 -28.75
CA PRO A 467 15.19 21.64 -29.74
C PRO A 467 16.10 22.02 -30.91
N LYS A 468 17.43 21.89 -30.77
CA LYS A 468 18.38 22.28 -31.83
C LYS A 468 18.33 21.29 -32.99
N TYR A 469 18.21 20.01 -32.68
CA TYR A 469 18.18 18.93 -33.65
C TYR A 469 16.80 18.28 -33.81
N ASP A 470 15.84 18.71 -32.98
CA ASP A 470 14.49 18.16 -32.90
C ASP A 470 14.56 16.64 -32.64
N ILE A 471 15.22 16.30 -31.53
CA ILE A 471 15.44 14.92 -31.08
C ILE A 471 14.87 14.72 -29.69
N THR A 472 13.98 13.74 -29.56
CA THR A 472 13.49 13.29 -28.26
C THR A 472 14.44 12.24 -27.68
N CYS A 473 15.05 12.53 -26.53
CA CYS A 473 15.97 11.61 -25.85
C CYS A 473 15.22 10.77 -24.83
N LEU A 474 15.36 9.45 -24.96
CA LEU A 474 14.74 8.42 -24.15
C LEU A 474 15.80 7.51 -23.55
N LYS A 475 15.47 6.79 -22.48
CA LYS A 475 16.36 5.80 -21.89
C LYS A 475 15.63 4.56 -21.38
N THR A 476 16.33 3.44 -21.37
CA THR A 476 15.84 2.22 -20.72
C THR A 476 16.18 2.17 -19.25
N THR A 477 15.50 1.26 -18.57
CA THR A 477 15.61 0.98 -17.15
C THR A 477 15.47 -0.51 -16.94
N ASP A 478 15.66 -0.98 -15.71
CA ASP A 478 15.43 -2.39 -15.38
C ASP A 478 13.98 -2.83 -15.61
N GLU A 479 13.04 -1.88 -15.62
CA GLU A 479 11.62 -2.14 -15.88
C GLU A 479 11.27 -2.07 -17.38
N SER A 480 12.23 -1.74 -18.25
CA SER A 480 12.02 -1.64 -19.70
C SER A 480 12.12 -3.00 -20.38
N GLU A 481 11.22 -3.25 -21.32
CA GLU A 481 11.15 -4.52 -22.07
C GLU A 481 11.43 -4.29 -23.55
N LEU A 482 12.24 -5.17 -24.16
CA LEU A 482 12.58 -5.16 -25.58
C LEU A 482 11.86 -6.31 -26.28
N PHE A 483 11.17 -5.99 -27.38
CA PHE A 483 10.46 -6.94 -28.22
C PHE A 483 11.07 -6.98 -29.62
N THR A 484 11.50 -8.15 -30.05
CA THR A 484 12.06 -8.40 -31.40
C THR A 484 11.23 -9.45 -32.14
N LYS A 485 11.64 -9.80 -33.37
CA LYS A 485 10.93 -10.79 -34.19
C LYS A 485 10.94 -12.15 -33.48
N GLY A 486 9.75 -12.67 -33.14
CA GLY A 486 9.58 -13.96 -32.46
C GLY A 486 9.48 -13.88 -30.92
N SER A 487 9.62 -12.69 -30.32
CA SER A 487 9.38 -12.51 -28.88
C SER A 487 7.88 -12.64 -28.56
N PRO A 488 7.50 -13.32 -27.46
CA PRO A 488 6.15 -13.21 -26.93
C PRO A 488 5.89 -11.73 -26.61
N SER A 489 4.89 -11.14 -27.27
CA SER A 489 4.56 -9.72 -27.15
C SER A 489 3.08 -9.55 -26.88
N ALA A 490 2.74 -8.52 -26.12
CA ALA A 490 1.36 -8.13 -25.93
C ALA A 490 0.73 -7.72 -27.28
N ASP A 491 -0.57 -7.95 -27.43
CA ASP A 491 -1.31 -7.73 -28.69
C ASP A 491 -1.13 -6.31 -29.27
N TYR A 492 -1.14 -5.28 -28.42
CA TYR A 492 -0.91 -3.90 -28.86
C TYR A 492 0.50 -3.68 -29.44
N MET A 493 1.50 -4.38 -28.91
CA MET A 493 2.90 -4.26 -29.31
C MET A 493 3.17 -5.02 -30.61
N SER A 494 2.66 -6.25 -30.72
CA SER A 494 2.78 -7.04 -31.96
C SER A 494 2.12 -6.32 -33.14
N LYS A 495 0.92 -5.79 -32.93
CA LYS A 495 0.18 -4.99 -33.92
C LYS A 495 0.93 -3.70 -34.28
N GLY A 496 1.49 -2.99 -33.29
CA GLY A 496 2.33 -1.81 -33.52
C GLY A 496 3.54 -2.07 -34.41
N ILE A 497 4.29 -3.15 -34.12
CA ILE A 497 5.45 -3.57 -34.90
C ILE A 497 5.05 -3.96 -36.33
N GLN A 498 3.94 -4.70 -36.51
CA GLN A 498 3.45 -5.11 -37.82
C GLN A 498 2.98 -3.92 -38.67
N ASN A 499 2.27 -2.97 -38.04
CA ASN A 499 1.83 -1.74 -38.69
C ASN A 499 3.02 -0.91 -39.18
N LEU A 500 4.06 -0.77 -38.34
CA LEU A 500 5.25 -0.04 -38.73
C LEU A 500 6.00 -0.74 -39.88
N LYS A 501 6.13 -2.07 -39.84
CA LYS A 501 6.74 -2.84 -40.94
C LYS A 501 6.01 -2.63 -42.27
N SER A 502 4.68 -2.66 -42.25
CA SER A 502 3.85 -2.45 -43.44
C SER A 502 3.99 -1.02 -43.97
N TRP A 503 4.06 -0.03 -43.07
CA TRP A 503 4.30 1.37 -43.43
C TRP A 503 5.67 1.56 -44.09
N ILE A 504 6.73 0.96 -43.55
CA ILE A 504 8.10 1.04 -44.11
C ILE A 504 8.13 0.49 -45.54
N GLN A 505 7.43 -0.62 -45.82
CA GLN A 505 7.36 -1.21 -47.17
C GLN A 505 6.74 -0.25 -48.20
N SER A 506 5.81 0.60 -47.76
CA SER A 506 5.13 1.56 -48.64
C SER A 506 5.81 2.94 -48.67
N ASN A 507 6.71 3.23 -47.73
CA ASN A 507 7.31 4.56 -47.50
C ASN A 507 8.84 4.48 -47.31
N ALA A 508 9.51 3.66 -48.11
CA ALA A 508 10.97 3.47 -48.00
C ALA A 508 11.74 4.81 -48.13
N ASP A 509 11.29 5.70 -49.02
CA ASP A 509 11.91 7.02 -49.25
C ASP A 509 11.90 7.89 -47.99
N SER A 510 10.85 7.81 -47.17
CA SER A 510 10.77 8.56 -45.91
C SER A 510 11.82 8.09 -44.91
N VAL A 511 12.07 6.78 -44.84
CA VAL A 511 13.10 6.21 -43.96
C VAL A 511 14.50 6.60 -44.42
N ILE A 512 14.72 6.67 -45.73
CA ILE A 512 15.99 7.14 -46.31
C ILE A 512 16.23 8.61 -45.96
N ALA A 513 15.23 9.47 -46.14
CA ALA A 513 15.33 10.89 -45.80
C ALA A 513 15.66 11.13 -44.31
N VAL A 514 15.02 10.39 -43.40
CA VAL A 514 15.35 10.43 -41.97
C VAL A 514 16.76 9.91 -41.70
N THR A 515 17.20 8.87 -42.43
CA THR A 515 18.56 8.32 -42.31
C THR A 515 19.62 9.35 -42.68
N GLU A 516 19.44 10.07 -43.78
CA GLU A 516 20.35 11.15 -44.20
C GLU A 516 20.36 12.29 -43.16
N ARG A 517 19.19 12.67 -42.63
CA ARG A 517 19.10 13.67 -41.56
C ARG A 517 19.87 13.25 -40.31
N VAL A 518 19.73 12.01 -39.85
CA VAL A 518 20.47 11.50 -38.68
C VAL A 518 21.97 11.50 -38.93
N GLN A 519 22.41 11.09 -40.12
CA GLN A 519 23.84 11.10 -40.47
C GLN A 519 24.44 12.51 -40.42
N ASN A 520 23.71 13.53 -40.88
CA ASN A 520 24.14 14.92 -40.81
C ASN A 520 24.17 15.48 -39.38
N ILE A 521 23.37 14.93 -38.45
CA ILE A 521 23.34 15.36 -37.04
C ILE A 521 24.47 14.72 -36.24
N VAL A 522 24.84 13.48 -36.57
CA VAL A 522 25.84 12.69 -35.82
C VAL A 522 27.27 12.95 -36.30
N GLN A 523 27.46 13.44 -37.53
CA GLN A 523 28.73 13.99 -38.02
C GLN A 523 29.02 15.35 -37.36
#